data_AF-A0AA41Z0Y1-F1
#
_entry.id   AF-A0AA41Z0Y1-F1
#
_cell.length_a   1.000
_cell.length_b   1.000
_cell.length_c   1.000
_cell.angle_alpha   90.00
_cell.angle_beta   90.00
_cell.angle_gamma   90.00
#
_symmetry.space_group_name_H-M   'P 1'
#
loop_
_entity.id
_entity.type
_entity.pdbx_description
1 polymer ?
#
loop_
_entity_poly.entity_id
_entity_poly.type
_entity_poly.pdbx_seq_one_letter_code
_entity_poly.pdbx_strand_id
1 'polypeptide(L)'
;MTDTNRRLSPGAQRVREQRLALLDAHRWPQFGGTALDRKPPPVFAAGRDEQPHGSAFLGIMRCTGTDRIGARLHHPVRVISEMIAAHPVAHLRAINAVRYGETYLEDTGGFGLATSGWDDWTLEPIPSDTPVAPYSPVTIAADVLTVALPPGLTVRQFHAAVTRAIKATALHLYVRTRSGEDCCTLSVTSPERLCRATNDPLAGGGPVEDLHLVDPQHDLRRLIRVVENVVATAAKASPSGPNAG
;
A
#
# COMPACT_ATOMS: atom_id res chain seq x y z
N MET A 1 -2.85 37.26 10.75
CA MET A 1 -2.87 36.05 11.59
C MET A 1 -4.21 36.03 12.31
N THR A 2 -5.23 35.41 11.72
CA THR A 2 -6.55 35.29 12.32
C THR A 2 -6.57 34.02 13.16
N ASP A 3 -6.82 34.20 14.45
CA ASP A 3 -6.86 33.17 15.48
C ASP A 3 -8.10 32.28 15.28
N THR A 4 -7.93 31.16 14.56
CA THR A 4 -9.02 30.23 14.22
C THR A 4 -9.31 29.22 15.34
N ASN A 5 -9.20 29.61 16.61
CA ASN A 5 -9.59 28.77 17.74
C ASN A 5 -11.03 29.09 18.19
N ARG A 6 -11.98 28.97 17.26
CA ARG A 6 -13.41 29.01 17.63
C ARG A 6 -13.74 27.71 18.33
N ARG A 7 -13.79 27.74 19.67
CA ARG A 7 -14.21 26.58 20.48
C ARG A 7 -15.58 26.13 19.99
N LEU A 8 -15.69 24.85 19.64
CA LEU A 8 -16.95 24.21 19.28
C LEU A 8 -17.93 24.33 20.45
N SER A 9 -19.22 24.45 20.16
CA SER A 9 -20.24 24.34 21.21
C SER A 9 -20.16 22.94 21.85
N PRO A 10 -20.57 22.77 23.12
CA PRO A 10 -20.57 21.46 23.78
C PRO A 10 -21.36 20.37 23.02
N GLY A 11 -22.39 20.77 22.24
CA GLY A 11 -23.12 19.86 21.36
C GLY A 11 -22.29 19.43 20.15
N ALA A 12 -21.66 20.38 19.45
CA ALA A 12 -20.81 20.08 18.31
C ALA A 12 -19.56 19.27 18.69
N GLN A 13 -19.00 19.52 19.88
CA GLN A 13 -17.90 18.75 20.43
C GLN A 13 -18.29 17.28 20.66
N ARG A 14 -19.45 17.02 21.28
CA ARG A 14 -19.96 15.66 21.49
C ARG A 14 -20.19 14.91 20.18
N VAL A 15 -20.80 15.55 19.18
CA VAL A 15 -21.00 14.94 17.85
C VAL A 15 -19.66 14.60 17.20
N ARG A 16 -18.65 15.48 17.31
CA ARG A 16 -17.31 15.21 16.80
C ARG A 16 -16.70 13.99 17.50
N GLU A 17 -16.72 13.94 18.84
CA GLU A 17 -16.17 12.83 19.61
C GLU A 17 -16.83 11.49 19.29
N GLN A 18 -18.16 11.46 19.14
CA GLN A 18 -18.88 10.26 18.72
C GLN A 18 -18.44 9.77 17.34
N ARG A 19 -18.24 10.67 16.37
CA ARG A 19 -17.77 10.30 15.04
C ARG A 19 -16.35 9.75 15.07
N LEU A 20 -15.47 10.35 15.87
CA LEU A 20 -14.11 9.87 16.05
C LEU A 20 -14.10 8.46 16.64
N ALA A 21 -14.91 8.21 17.68
CA ALA A 21 -15.04 6.88 18.27
C ALA A 21 -15.54 5.83 17.26
N LEU A 22 -16.45 6.20 16.34
CA LEU A 22 -16.91 5.31 15.29
C LEU A 22 -15.83 5.04 14.24
N LEU A 23 -15.02 6.03 13.88
CA LEU A 23 -13.87 5.85 12.99
C LEU A 23 -12.79 4.97 13.62
N ASP A 24 -12.50 5.16 14.91
CA ASP A 24 -11.53 4.34 15.63
C ASP A 24 -11.98 2.88 15.77
N ALA A 25 -13.30 2.64 15.87
CA ALA A 25 -13.90 1.30 15.87
C ALA A 25 -14.02 0.69 14.46
N HIS A 26 -13.68 1.44 13.41
CA HIS A 26 -13.88 1.02 12.04
C HIS A 26 -12.96 -0.15 11.67
N ARG A 27 -13.50 -1.13 10.95
CA ARG A 27 -12.73 -2.31 10.51
C ARG A 27 -12.15 -2.08 9.13
N TRP A 28 -10.89 -1.69 9.11
CA TRP A 28 -10.12 -1.49 7.89
C TRP A 28 -9.84 -2.81 7.14
N PRO A 29 -9.82 -2.78 5.80
CA PRO A 29 -9.40 -3.94 5.01
C PRO A 29 -7.94 -4.26 5.33
N GLN A 30 -7.57 -5.54 5.23
CA GLN A 30 -6.23 -6.02 5.56
C GLN A 30 -5.57 -6.68 4.35
N PHE A 31 -4.25 -6.53 4.20
CA PHE A 31 -3.48 -7.26 3.18
C PHE A 31 -3.74 -8.78 3.27
N GLY A 32 -4.03 -9.42 2.14
CA GLY A 32 -4.37 -10.85 2.07
C GLY A 32 -5.72 -11.24 2.71
N GLY A 33 -6.51 -10.28 3.21
CA GLY A 33 -7.81 -10.51 3.84
C GLY A 33 -7.73 -11.15 5.23
N THR A 34 -8.85 -11.17 5.95
CA THR A 34 -8.90 -11.63 7.36
C THR A 34 -8.45 -13.08 7.57
N ALA A 35 -8.54 -13.92 6.54
CA ALA A 35 -8.16 -15.33 6.57
C ALA A 35 -6.67 -15.61 6.33
N LEU A 36 -5.84 -14.59 6.04
CA LEU A 36 -4.40 -14.77 5.83
C LEU A 36 -3.74 -15.38 7.07
N ASP A 37 -3.11 -16.54 6.90
CA ASP A 37 -2.24 -17.11 7.94
C ASP A 37 -1.05 -16.18 8.19
N ARG A 38 -0.85 -15.81 9.46
CA ARG A 38 0.22 -14.91 9.89
C ARG A 38 1.53 -15.66 10.14
N LYS A 39 1.50 -16.98 10.16
CA LYS A 39 2.70 -17.81 10.25
C LYS A 39 3.42 -17.83 8.90
N PRO A 40 4.77 -17.85 8.90
CA PRO A 40 5.52 -18.08 7.67
C PRO A 40 5.08 -19.40 7.01
N PRO A 41 5.01 -19.47 5.67
CA PRO A 41 4.86 -20.74 4.97
C PRO A 41 5.92 -21.76 5.45
N PRO A 42 5.56 -23.04 5.64
CA PRO A 42 6.47 -24.04 6.23
C PRO A 42 7.83 -24.15 5.53
N VAL A 43 7.86 -23.96 4.19
CA VAL A 43 9.09 -23.97 3.39
C VAL A 43 10.11 -22.92 3.85
N PHE A 44 9.68 -21.77 4.37
CA PHE A 44 10.58 -20.72 4.84
C PHE A 44 10.88 -20.81 6.35
N ALA A 45 10.18 -21.68 7.06
CA ALA A 45 10.50 -22.02 8.45
C ALA A 45 11.56 -23.12 8.52
N ALA A 46 11.53 -24.09 7.59
CA ALA A 46 12.37 -25.28 7.63
C ALA A 46 13.69 -25.18 6.83
N GLY A 47 13.77 -24.30 5.83
CA GLY A 47 14.94 -24.19 4.95
C GLY A 47 14.55 -24.15 3.47
N ARG A 48 15.33 -23.42 2.67
CA ARG A 48 15.16 -23.34 1.21
C ARG A 48 16.48 -23.68 0.52
N ASP A 49 16.47 -24.72 -0.30
CA ASP A 49 17.64 -25.13 -1.11
C ASP A 49 17.67 -24.49 -2.50
N GLU A 50 16.57 -23.86 -2.90
CA GLU A 50 16.41 -23.31 -4.24
C GLU A 50 17.16 -21.99 -4.40
N GLN A 51 18.07 -21.94 -5.38
CA GLN A 51 18.77 -20.71 -5.72
C GLN A 51 17.83 -19.71 -6.39
N PRO A 52 17.88 -18.42 -6.01
CA PRO A 52 17.06 -17.40 -6.64
C PRO A 52 17.48 -17.15 -8.08
N HIS A 53 16.49 -16.96 -8.95
CA HIS A 53 16.70 -16.64 -10.38
C HIS A 53 16.66 -15.12 -10.65
N GLY A 54 16.13 -14.34 -9.71
CA GLY A 54 16.04 -12.89 -9.83
C GLY A 54 15.57 -12.23 -8.53
N SER A 55 15.36 -10.92 -8.59
CA SER A 55 14.88 -10.14 -7.45
C SER A 55 13.77 -9.18 -7.86
N ALA A 56 12.79 -9.02 -6.99
CA ALA A 56 11.78 -7.97 -7.06
C ALA A 56 11.92 -7.04 -5.85
N PHE A 57 11.46 -5.79 -6.00
CA PHE A 57 11.60 -4.76 -4.98
C PHE A 57 10.25 -4.10 -4.73
N LEU A 58 9.88 -3.98 -3.45
CA LEU A 58 8.66 -3.30 -3.02
C LEU A 58 9.01 -2.22 -2.01
N GLY A 59 8.53 -0.99 -2.25
CA GLY A 59 8.65 0.13 -1.34
C GLY A 59 7.29 0.56 -0.80
N ILE A 60 7.25 0.93 0.48
CA ILE A 60 6.10 1.64 1.05
C ILE A 60 6.44 3.12 1.01
N MET A 61 5.59 3.92 0.37
CA MET A 61 5.86 5.33 0.12
C MET A 61 4.81 6.22 0.76
N ARG A 62 5.26 7.38 1.21
CA ARG A 62 4.43 8.41 1.83
C ARG A 62 4.80 9.78 1.27
N CYS A 63 3.83 10.68 1.31
CA CYS A 63 4.00 12.11 1.06
C CYS A 63 3.01 12.88 1.95
N THR A 64 3.16 14.21 2.03
CA THR A 64 2.27 15.05 2.84
C THR A 64 0.80 14.89 2.46
N GLY A 65 0.49 14.67 1.17
CA GLY A 65 -0.84 14.45 0.63
C GLY A 65 -1.48 13.18 1.18
N THR A 66 -0.73 12.07 1.19
CA THR A 66 -1.20 10.81 1.78
C THR A 66 -1.42 10.92 3.29
N ASP A 67 -0.57 11.67 4.01
CA ASP A 67 -0.73 11.89 5.45
C ASP A 67 -1.99 12.71 5.77
N ARG A 68 -2.31 13.71 4.93
CA ARG A 68 -3.55 14.48 5.05
C ARG A 68 -4.80 13.64 4.79
N ILE A 69 -4.75 12.76 3.79
CA ILE A 69 -5.83 11.80 3.55
C ILE A 69 -5.98 10.88 4.76
N GLY A 70 -4.87 10.31 5.25
CA GLY A 70 -4.91 9.39 6.37
C GLY A 70 -5.41 10.03 7.66
N ALA A 71 -5.02 11.27 7.93
CA ALA A 71 -5.53 12.04 9.06
C ALA A 71 -7.04 12.28 8.98
N ARG A 72 -7.58 12.50 7.78
CA ARG A 72 -9.03 12.65 7.58
C ARG A 72 -9.79 11.33 7.75
N LEU A 73 -9.18 10.22 7.34
CA LEU A 73 -9.76 8.88 7.46
C LEU A 73 -9.50 8.22 8.82
N HIS A 74 -8.66 8.81 9.67
CA HIS A 74 -8.17 8.18 10.92
C HIS A 74 -7.45 6.84 10.69
N HIS A 75 -6.85 6.68 9.52
CA HIS A 75 -6.08 5.49 9.16
C HIS A 75 -5.03 5.83 8.10
N PRO A 76 -3.78 5.35 8.19
CA PRO A 76 -2.76 5.78 7.26
C PRO A 76 -3.04 5.28 5.83
N VAL A 77 -2.65 6.11 4.87
CA VAL A 77 -2.71 5.79 3.44
C VAL A 77 -1.29 5.88 2.89
N ARG A 78 -0.86 4.88 2.13
CA ARG A 78 0.50 4.82 1.55
C ARG A 78 0.42 4.27 0.14
N VAL A 79 1.45 4.55 -0.65
CA VAL A 79 1.65 3.83 -1.91
C VAL A 79 2.46 2.57 -1.65
N ILE A 80 2.01 1.44 -2.20
CA ILE A 80 2.82 0.21 -2.24
C ILE A 80 3.35 0.10 -3.66
N SER A 81 4.60 0.51 -3.86
CA SER A 81 5.18 0.66 -5.20
C SER A 81 6.11 -0.48 -5.56
N GLU A 82 5.99 -0.91 -6.81
CA GLU A 82 6.96 -1.79 -7.47
C GLU A 82 8.18 -0.96 -7.88
N MET A 83 9.37 -1.44 -7.56
CA MET A 83 10.61 -0.70 -7.84
C MET A 83 11.52 -1.49 -8.79
N ILE A 84 12.20 -0.78 -9.69
CA ILE A 84 13.09 -1.37 -10.69
C ILE A 84 14.41 -1.87 -10.04
N ALA A 85 14.82 -1.25 -8.93
CA ALA A 85 16.03 -1.59 -8.21
C ALA A 85 15.87 -1.36 -6.71
N ALA A 86 16.77 -1.94 -5.90
CA ALA A 86 16.83 -1.73 -4.45
C ALA A 86 17.09 -0.26 -4.04
N HIS A 87 17.61 0.57 -4.95
CA HIS A 87 17.93 1.96 -4.67
C HIS A 87 16.76 2.89 -5.02
N PRO A 88 16.03 3.45 -4.02
CA PRO A 88 14.80 4.18 -4.24
C PRO A 88 14.95 5.55 -4.88
N VAL A 89 16.16 6.12 -4.88
CA VAL A 89 16.36 7.54 -5.20
C VAL A 89 15.84 7.92 -6.58
N ALA A 90 16.14 7.12 -7.61
CA ALA A 90 15.67 7.41 -8.97
C ALA A 90 14.14 7.30 -9.08
N HIS A 91 13.55 6.30 -8.43
CA HIS A 91 12.11 6.09 -8.39
C HIS A 91 11.38 7.24 -7.69
N LEU A 92 11.87 7.64 -6.51
CA LEU A 92 11.33 8.77 -5.75
C LEU A 92 11.46 10.09 -6.51
N ARG A 93 12.54 10.30 -7.27
CA ARG A 93 12.66 11.48 -8.14
C ARG A 93 11.63 11.47 -9.25
N ALA A 94 11.41 10.33 -9.90
CA ALA A 94 10.44 10.20 -10.97
C ALA A 94 9.01 10.46 -10.49
N ILE A 95 8.60 9.83 -9.38
CA ILE A 95 7.25 10.00 -8.81
C ILE A 95 6.99 11.43 -8.31
N ASN A 96 8.01 12.10 -7.77
CA ASN A 96 7.93 13.51 -7.37
C ASN A 96 7.85 14.46 -8.56
N ALA A 97 8.61 14.20 -9.63
CA ALA A 97 8.60 15.04 -10.83
C ALA A 97 7.23 15.11 -11.49
N VAL A 98 6.47 14.01 -11.47
CA VAL A 98 5.11 13.93 -12.02
C VAL A 98 4.02 14.27 -11.00
N ARG A 99 4.39 14.61 -9.76
CA ARG A 99 3.46 14.88 -8.64
C ARG A 99 2.39 13.80 -8.52
N TYR A 100 2.84 12.54 -8.42
CA TYR A 100 1.96 11.39 -8.49
C TYR A 100 0.80 11.49 -7.51
N GLY A 101 -0.44 11.37 -7.99
CA GLY A 101 -1.66 11.47 -7.18
C GLY A 101 -2.10 12.88 -6.77
N GLU A 102 -1.51 13.95 -7.30
CA GLU A 102 -1.85 15.36 -6.98
C GLU A 102 -3.30 15.73 -7.28
N THR A 103 -3.95 15.04 -8.21
CA THR A 103 -5.31 15.35 -8.64
C THR A 103 -6.31 14.31 -8.11
N TYR A 104 -7.54 14.71 -7.80
CA TYR A 104 -8.64 13.75 -7.58
C TYR A 104 -9.44 13.53 -8.87
N LEU A 105 -10.15 12.42 -8.96
CA LEU A 105 -11.10 12.17 -10.04
C LEU A 105 -12.45 12.81 -9.72
N GLU A 106 -13.02 13.53 -10.68
CA GLU A 106 -14.40 14.00 -10.59
C GLU A 106 -15.37 12.86 -10.90
N ASP A 107 -16.60 12.95 -10.39
CA ASP A 107 -17.68 11.98 -10.58
C ASP A 107 -17.98 11.70 -12.07
N THR A 108 -17.70 12.68 -12.94
CA THR A 108 -17.87 12.59 -14.40
C THR A 108 -16.73 11.87 -15.12
N GLY A 109 -15.72 11.39 -14.38
CA GLY A 109 -14.50 10.77 -14.93
C GLY A 109 -13.43 11.76 -15.38
N GLY A 110 -13.63 13.06 -15.14
CA GLY A 110 -12.65 14.11 -15.39
C GLY A 110 -11.57 14.22 -14.30
N PHE A 111 -10.50 14.96 -14.61
CA PHE A 111 -9.50 15.36 -13.62
C PHE A 111 -9.99 16.57 -12.83
N GLY A 112 -10.06 16.44 -11.51
CA GLY A 112 -10.41 17.53 -10.61
C GLY A 112 -9.26 18.49 -10.36
N LEU A 113 -9.36 19.25 -9.27
CA LEU A 113 -8.32 20.18 -8.87
C LEU A 113 -7.10 19.45 -8.27
N ALA A 114 -5.91 19.92 -8.68
CA ALA A 114 -4.66 19.58 -8.02
C ALA A 114 -4.66 20.04 -6.55
N THR A 115 -4.16 19.21 -5.65
CA THR A 115 -4.00 19.52 -4.22
C THR A 115 -2.53 19.48 -3.82
N SER A 116 -2.11 20.30 -2.86
CA SER A 116 -0.69 20.37 -2.48
C SER A 116 -0.21 19.16 -1.66
N GLY A 117 1.11 18.93 -1.68
CA GLY A 117 1.80 17.93 -0.85
C GLY A 117 2.02 16.57 -1.52
N TRP A 118 2.06 16.51 -2.85
CA TRP A 118 2.27 15.28 -3.63
C TRP A 118 3.61 15.28 -4.37
N ASP A 119 4.52 16.17 -3.96
CA ASP A 119 5.84 16.45 -4.54
C ASP A 119 7.00 16.13 -3.58
N ASP A 120 6.69 15.52 -2.43
CA ASP A 120 7.63 15.16 -1.36
C ASP A 120 7.58 13.67 -0.97
N TRP A 121 7.37 12.80 -1.96
CA TRP A 121 7.42 11.35 -1.79
C TRP A 121 8.73 10.88 -1.20
N THR A 122 8.61 10.08 -0.14
CA THR A 122 9.69 9.43 0.60
C THR A 122 9.31 7.97 0.88
N LEU A 123 10.30 7.15 1.22
CA LEU A 123 10.02 5.82 1.76
C LEU A 123 9.51 5.95 3.20
N GLU A 124 8.52 5.14 3.54
CA GLU A 124 8.15 4.90 4.92
C GLU A 124 9.23 4.04 5.59
N PRO A 125 9.80 4.48 6.73
CA PRO A 125 10.78 3.69 7.45
C PRO A 125 10.22 2.34 7.87
N ILE A 126 11.00 1.29 7.62
CA ILE A 126 10.66 -0.07 8.05
C ILE A 126 11.33 -0.33 9.41
N PRO A 127 10.58 -0.70 10.47
CA PRO A 127 11.16 -1.03 11.75
C PRO A 127 12.22 -2.13 11.63
N SER A 128 13.41 -1.92 12.21
CA SER A 128 14.53 -2.87 12.13
C SER A 128 14.25 -4.22 12.80
N ASP A 129 13.28 -4.27 13.70
CA ASP A 129 12.81 -5.47 14.40
C ASP A 129 11.65 -6.16 13.68
N THR A 130 11.35 -5.76 12.42
CA THR A 130 10.32 -6.40 11.61
C THR A 130 10.63 -7.90 11.43
N PRO A 131 9.77 -8.81 11.90
CA PRO A 131 10.08 -10.23 11.90
C PRO A 131 9.94 -10.84 10.51
N VAL A 132 11.08 -11.28 9.98
CA VAL A 132 11.21 -12.06 8.75
C VAL A 132 11.56 -13.50 9.12
N ALA A 133 11.01 -14.48 8.39
CA ALA A 133 11.34 -15.89 8.66
C ALA A 133 12.82 -16.16 8.31
N PRO A 134 13.51 -17.07 9.01
CA PRO A 134 14.95 -17.31 8.80
C PRO A 134 15.35 -17.62 7.34
N TYR A 135 14.48 -18.35 6.63
CA TYR A 135 14.68 -18.70 5.21
C TYR A 135 13.66 -18.02 4.31
N SER A 136 13.13 -16.86 4.74
CA SER A 136 12.23 -16.07 3.92
C SER A 136 12.91 -15.66 2.61
N PRO A 137 12.19 -15.61 1.49
CA PRO A 137 12.68 -14.96 0.28
C PRO A 137 12.78 -13.44 0.45
N VAL A 138 12.22 -12.87 1.53
CA VAL A 138 12.22 -11.44 1.78
C VAL A 138 13.44 -11.06 2.60
N THR A 139 14.11 -10.00 2.19
CA THR A 139 15.11 -9.27 2.99
C THR A 139 14.71 -7.81 3.02
N ILE A 140 15.09 -7.11 4.08
CA ILE A 140 14.78 -5.69 4.28
C ILE A 140 16.10 -4.93 4.26
N ALA A 141 16.23 -4.00 3.31
CA ALA A 141 17.41 -3.15 3.20
C ALA A 141 17.00 -1.76 2.73
N ALA A 142 17.50 -0.72 3.40
CA ALA A 142 17.21 0.69 3.08
C ALA A 142 15.70 0.97 2.89
N ASP A 143 14.87 0.45 3.80
CA ASP A 143 13.40 0.61 3.80
C ASP A 143 12.68 0.03 2.57
N VAL A 144 13.34 -0.89 1.86
CA VAL A 144 12.79 -1.63 0.70
C VAL A 144 12.74 -3.12 1.03
N LEU A 145 11.63 -3.77 0.68
CA LEU A 145 11.53 -5.22 0.68
C LEU A 145 12.16 -5.77 -0.59
N THR A 146 13.27 -6.47 -0.46
CA THR A 146 13.93 -7.20 -1.55
C THR A 146 13.49 -8.65 -1.52
N VAL A 147 12.97 -9.15 -2.63
CA VAL A 147 12.34 -10.47 -2.71
C VAL A 147 13.10 -11.36 -3.69
N ALA A 148 13.67 -12.45 -3.18
CA ALA A 148 14.39 -13.46 -3.95
C ALA A 148 13.42 -14.41 -4.68
N LEU A 149 13.33 -14.29 -6.00
CA LEU A 149 12.34 -15.00 -6.82
C LEU A 149 12.83 -16.42 -7.22
N PRO A 150 11.99 -17.46 -7.13
CA PRO A 150 12.29 -18.80 -7.63
C PRO A 150 12.36 -18.83 -9.15
N PRO A 151 13.08 -19.80 -9.73
CA PRO A 151 12.90 -20.22 -11.12
C PRO A 151 11.41 -20.33 -11.50
N GLY A 152 11.05 -19.77 -12.64
CA GLY A 152 9.68 -19.80 -13.17
C GLY A 152 8.76 -18.68 -12.67
N LEU A 153 9.15 -17.90 -11.65
CA LEU A 153 8.41 -16.71 -11.22
C LEU A 153 9.09 -15.44 -11.74
N THR A 154 8.50 -14.83 -12.77
CA THR A 154 8.96 -13.52 -13.27
C THR A 154 8.57 -12.38 -12.34
N VAL A 155 9.33 -11.28 -12.37
CA VAL A 155 9.05 -10.05 -11.62
C VAL A 155 7.62 -9.54 -11.88
N ARG A 156 7.17 -9.53 -13.14
CA ARG A 156 5.80 -9.13 -13.51
C ARG A 156 4.73 -10.03 -12.91
N GLN A 157 4.93 -11.36 -12.92
CA GLN A 157 3.98 -12.30 -12.33
C GLN A 157 3.91 -12.16 -10.81
N PHE A 158 5.08 -11.99 -10.17
CA PHE A 158 5.17 -11.73 -8.74
C PHE A 158 4.36 -10.49 -8.36
N HIS A 159 4.63 -9.37 -9.00
CA HIS A 159 3.95 -8.11 -8.78
C HIS A 159 2.44 -8.20 -9.01
N ALA A 160 2.01 -8.79 -10.14
CA ALA A 160 0.58 -9.00 -10.40
C ALA A 160 -0.11 -9.86 -9.32
N ALA A 161 0.58 -10.87 -8.78
CA ALA A 161 0.07 -11.70 -7.71
C ALA A 161 -0.01 -10.95 -6.36
N VAL A 162 1.00 -10.15 -6.03
CA VAL A 162 0.99 -9.30 -4.82
C VAL A 162 -0.12 -8.25 -4.93
N THR A 163 -0.20 -7.50 -6.03
CA THR A 163 -1.23 -6.49 -6.29
C THR A 163 -2.63 -7.08 -6.15
N ARG A 164 -2.85 -8.29 -6.68
CA ARG A 164 -4.12 -9.01 -6.50
C ARG A 164 -4.42 -9.31 -5.02
N ALA A 165 -3.42 -9.76 -4.26
CA ALA A 165 -3.58 -10.14 -2.86
C ALA A 165 -3.82 -8.93 -1.92
N ILE A 166 -3.33 -7.74 -2.29
CA ILE A 166 -3.55 -6.52 -1.51
C ILE A 166 -4.70 -5.65 -2.05
N LYS A 167 -5.30 -6.00 -3.19
CA LYS A 167 -6.32 -5.21 -3.90
C LYS A 167 -7.45 -4.69 -3.01
N ALA A 168 -7.92 -5.48 -2.05
CA ALA A 168 -9.01 -5.08 -1.14
C ALA A 168 -8.68 -3.85 -0.27
N THR A 169 -7.39 -3.54 -0.09
CA THR A 169 -6.93 -2.36 0.66
C THR A 169 -6.74 -1.12 -0.21
N ALA A 170 -6.85 -1.25 -1.54
CA ALA A 170 -6.70 -0.12 -2.45
C ALA A 170 -7.80 0.90 -2.17
N LEU A 171 -7.41 2.14 -1.87
CA LEU A 171 -8.28 3.22 -1.40
C LEU A 171 -9.45 3.44 -2.37
N HIS A 172 -9.16 3.54 -3.67
CA HIS A 172 -10.16 3.78 -4.71
C HIS A 172 -11.23 2.67 -4.82
N LEU A 173 -10.90 1.43 -4.45
CA LEU A 173 -11.86 0.32 -4.39
C LEU A 173 -12.61 0.31 -3.07
N TYR A 174 -11.89 0.52 -1.97
CA TYR A 174 -12.46 0.49 -0.64
C TYR A 174 -13.56 1.54 -0.47
N VAL A 175 -13.34 2.78 -0.93
CA VAL A 175 -14.32 3.88 -0.78
C VAL A 175 -15.62 3.66 -1.55
N ARG A 176 -15.64 2.68 -2.47
CA ARG A 176 -16.83 2.25 -3.23
C ARG A 176 -17.57 1.07 -2.60
N THR A 177 -17.06 0.56 -1.48
CA THR A 177 -17.79 -0.43 -0.67
C THR A 177 -18.70 0.29 0.30
N ARG A 178 -19.75 -0.38 0.77
CA ARG A 178 -20.63 0.18 1.82
C ARG A 178 -19.85 0.64 3.06
N SER A 179 -18.88 -0.16 3.50
CA SER A 179 -18.01 0.19 4.65
C SER A 179 -17.18 1.46 4.38
N GLY A 180 -16.67 1.61 3.15
CA GLY A 180 -15.95 2.80 2.73
C GLY A 180 -16.84 4.04 2.60
N GLU A 181 -18.06 3.90 2.09
CA GLU A 181 -19.06 4.97 2.01
C GLU A 181 -19.46 5.47 3.42
N ASP A 182 -19.69 4.55 4.35
CA ASP A 182 -19.95 4.85 5.76
C ASP A 182 -18.77 5.62 6.37
N CYS A 183 -17.54 5.16 6.11
CA CYS A 183 -16.31 5.83 6.56
C CYS A 183 -16.16 7.25 5.96
N CYS A 184 -16.47 7.42 4.67
CA CYS A 184 -16.43 8.72 3.99
C CYS A 184 -17.42 9.71 4.62
N THR A 185 -18.64 9.22 4.91
CA THR A 185 -19.68 9.97 5.62
C THR A 185 -19.19 10.40 7.00
N LEU A 186 -18.63 9.46 7.78
CA LEU A 186 -18.05 9.72 9.09
C LEU A 186 -16.84 10.66 9.05
N SER A 187 -16.16 10.81 7.90
CA SER A 187 -15.00 11.68 7.70
C SER A 187 -15.33 13.04 7.05
N VAL A 188 -16.60 13.34 6.77
CA VAL A 188 -17.04 14.50 5.96
C VAL A 188 -16.28 14.60 4.63
N THR A 189 -16.19 13.49 3.89
CA THR A 189 -15.58 13.48 2.56
C THR A 189 -16.43 12.69 1.58
N SER A 190 -16.26 12.95 0.29
CA SER A 190 -16.85 12.09 -0.74
C SER A 190 -15.82 11.05 -1.21
N PRO A 191 -16.26 9.86 -1.65
CA PRO A 191 -15.39 8.83 -2.23
C PRO A 191 -14.53 9.32 -3.40
N GLU A 192 -15.06 10.21 -4.24
CA GLU A 192 -14.44 10.67 -5.48
C GLU A 192 -13.24 11.58 -5.18
N ARG A 193 -13.33 12.38 -4.12
CA ARG A 193 -12.18 13.18 -3.62
C ARG A 193 -11.01 12.33 -3.11
N LEU A 194 -11.27 11.07 -2.77
CA LEU A 194 -10.25 10.09 -2.34
C LEU A 194 -9.73 9.24 -3.50
N CYS A 195 -10.44 9.19 -4.62
CA CYS A 195 -9.94 8.57 -5.85
C CYS A 195 -8.95 9.52 -6.51
N ARG A 196 -7.68 9.11 -6.61
CA ARG A 196 -6.60 9.98 -7.06
C ARG A 196 -6.21 9.66 -8.50
N ALA A 197 -5.58 10.64 -9.13
CA ALA A 197 -5.04 10.54 -10.45
C ALA A 197 -3.76 11.38 -10.55
N THR A 198 -2.88 10.98 -11.45
CA THR A 198 -1.70 11.74 -11.83
C THR A 198 -2.02 12.39 -13.15
N ASN A 199 -1.90 13.71 -13.25
CA ASN A 199 -2.01 14.41 -14.51
C ASN A 199 -0.61 14.63 -15.08
N ASP A 200 -0.08 13.62 -15.77
CA ASP A 200 1.20 13.74 -16.47
C ASP A 200 0.98 14.40 -17.84
N PRO A 201 1.49 15.64 -18.06
CA PRO A 201 1.29 16.35 -19.31
C PRO A 201 2.03 15.72 -20.51
N LEU A 202 2.99 14.81 -20.27
CA LEU A 202 3.78 14.14 -21.31
C LEU A 202 3.28 12.73 -21.61
N ALA A 203 2.87 11.98 -20.57
CA ALA A 203 2.46 10.58 -20.72
C ALA A 203 0.94 10.38 -20.85
N GLY A 204 0.15 11.44 -20.66
CA GLY A 204 -1.29 11.30 -20.50
C GLY A 204 -1.58 10.73 -19.12
N GLY A 205 -2.10 11.58 -18.23
CA GLY A 205 -2.41 11.19 -16.87
C GLY A 205 -3.31 9.97 -16.73
N GLY A 206 -3.37 9.40 -15.53
CA GLY A 206 -4.17 8.21 -15.25
C GLY A 206 -4.52 8.06 -13.77
N PRO A 207 -5.47 7.15 -13.46
CA PRO A 207 -5.85 6.87 -12.08
C PRO A 207 -4.67 6.30 -11.29
N VAL A 208 -4.64 6.63 -10.00
CA VAL A 208 -3.71 6.06 -9.03
C VAL A 208 -4.40 4.91 -8.32
N GLU A 209 -3.97 3.69 -8.63
CA GLU A 209 -4.60 2.46 -8.13
C GLU A 209 -3.86 1.82 -6.95
N ASP A 210 -2.63 2.25 -6.69
CA ASP A 210 -1.69 1.70 -5.71
C ASP A 210 -1.64 2.48 -4.39
N LEU A 211 -2.59 3.39 -4.16
CA LEU A 211 -2.83 3.97 -2.84
C LEU A 211 -3.59 2.95 -1.99
N HIS A 212 -2.98 2.52 -0.89
CA HIS A 212 -3.50 1.51 0.02
C HIS A 212 -3.76 2.08 1.41
N LEU A 213 -4.83 1.61 2.03
CA LEU A 213 -5.09 1.73 3.46
C LEU A 213 -4.17 0.74 4.18
N VAL A 214 -3.15 1.26 4.84
CA VAL A 214 -2.10 0.44 5.45
C VAL A 214 -1.55 1.17 6.65
N ASP A 215 -1.50 0.48 7.78
CA ASP A 215 -0.69 0.91 8.91
C ASP A 215 0.65 0.17 8.88
N PRO A 216 1.76 0.84 8.49
CA PRO A 216 3.06 0.20 8.38
C PRO A 216 3.52 -0.54 9.65
N GLN A 217 3.10 -0.07 10.84
CA GLN A 217 3.48 -0.71 12.11
C GLN A 217 2.79 -2.07 12.30
N HIS A 218 1.56 -2.22 11.79
CA HIS A 218 0.73 -3.39 12.02
C HIS A 218 0.63 -4.31 10.80
N ASP A 219 0.61 -3.74 9.60
CA ASP A 219 0.32 -4.44 8.36
C ASP A 219 1.56 -4.87 7.58
N LEU A 220 2.75 -4.34 7.88
CA LEU A 220 3.99 -4.74 7.21
C LEU A 220 4.25 -6.25 7.34
N ARG A 221 3.99 -6.82 8.53
CA ARG A 221 4.09 -8.27 8.73
C ARG A 221 3.13 -9.03 7.81
N ARG A 222 1.93 -8.49 7.56
CA ARG A 222 0.95 -9.11 6.65
C ARG A 222 1.41 -9.00 5.20
N LEU A 223 1.98 -7.87 4.80
CA LEU A 223 2.57 -7.71 3.46
C LEU A 223 3.69 -8.73 3.23
N ILE A 224 4.59 -8.91 4.20
CA ILE A 224 5.65 -9.93 4.13
C ILE A 224 5.05 -11.34 3.98
N ARG A 225 4.00 -11.67 4.74
CA ARG A 225 3.32 -12.99 4.61
C ARG A 225 2.61 -13.15 3.26
N VAL A 226 2.04 -12.08 2.70
CA VAL A 226 1.49 -12.11 1.33
C VAL A 226 2.60 -12.44 0.32
N VAL A 227 3.72 -11.72 0.39
CA VAL A 227 4.88 -11.91 -0.48
C VAL A 227 5.42 -13.34 -0.39
N GLU A 228 5.60 -13.85 0.84
CA GLU A 228 6.03 -15.22 1.06
C GLU A 228 5.04 -16.24 0.47
N ASN A 229 3.73 -16.08 0.68
CA ASN A 229 2.74 -17.00 0.11
C ASN A 229 2.72 -17.00 -1.42
N VAL A 230 2.95 -15.84 -2.06
CA VAL A 230 3.10 -15.75 -3.52
C VAL A 230 4.31 -16.57 -3.97
N VAL A 231 5.47 -16.39 -3.32
CA VAL A 231 6.70 -17.11 -3.66
C VAL A 231 6.57 -18.61 -3.39
N ALA A 232 6.01 -19.01 -2.24
CA ALA A 232 5.83 -20.41 -1.87
C ALA A 232 4.87 -21.13 -2.82
N THR A 233 3.81 -20.46 -3.29
CA THR A 233 2.88 -21.01 -4.29
C THR A 233 3.59 -21.23 -5.62
N ALA A 234 4.41 -20.29 -6.06
CA ALA A 234 5.16 -20.42 -7.30
C ALA A 234 6.20 -21.55 -7.24
N ALA A 235 6.95 -21.66 -6.13
CA ALA A 235 7.94 -22.71 -5.95
C ALA A 235 7.32 -24.13 -5.98
N LYS A 236 6.09 -24.30 -5.47
CA LYS A 236 5.35 -25.57 -5.59
C LYS A 236 4.89 -25.89 -7.01
N ALA A 237 4.64 -24.87 -7.82
CA ALA A 237 4.16 -25.02 -9.18
C ALA A 237 5.27 -25.30 -10.20
N SER A 238 6.53 -25.00 -9.85
CA SER A 238 7.71 -25.38 -10.63
C SER A 238 8.02 -26.86 -10.35
N PRO A 239 7.79 -27.79 -11.30
CA PRO A 239 8.19 -29.18 -11.11
C PRO A 239 9.71 -29.23 -10.98
N SER A 240 10.20 -29.70 -9.83
CA SER A 240 11.58 -30.10 -9.67
C SER A 240 11.84 -31.30 -10.58
N GLY A 241 12.35 -31.05 -11.79
CA GLY A 241 12.72 -32.08 -12.75
C GLY A 241 14.03 -31.70 -13.45
N PRO A 242 15.18 -32.27 -13.06
CA PRO A 242 16.34 -32.29 -13.93
C PRO A 242 16.02 -33.18 -15.14
N ASN A 243 16.56 -32.80 -16.30
CA ASN A 243 16.68 -33.67 -17.47
C ASN A 243 17.00 -35.11 -17.05
N ALA A 244 16.11 -36.04 -17.39
CA ALA A 244 16.41 -37.45 -17.48
C ALA A 244 16.03 -37.90 -18.89
N GLY A 245 17.04 -38.18 -19.72
CA GLY A 245 16.91 -38.71 -21.08
C GLY A 245 17.47 -37.78 -22.14
#